data_AF-A0A1G0LX66-F1
#
_entry.id   AF-A0A1G0LX66-F1
#
_cell.length_a   1.000
_cell.length_b   1.000
_cell.length_c   1.000
_cell.angle_alpha   90.00
_cell.angle_beta   90.00
_cell.angle_gamma   90.00
#
_symmetry.space_group_name_H-M   'P 1'
#
loop_
_entity.id
_entity.type
_entity.pdbx_description
1 polymer ?
#
loop_
_entity_poly.entity_id
_entity_poly.type
_entity_poly.pdbx_seq_one_letter_code
_entity_poly.pdbx_strand_id
1 'polypeptide(L)'
;MAAVPWFSVMKRSIAIEPYSIAHRGPVPGTVPITGTSTVLPAIPPNEAALNQLQNPEAHTAASLERGRDRFEIYCAVCHGSEGLGNGPVAPALANAVRNLTEPRMRARSDGWIYAVIGNGFGALMPEYGSKLALEDRWHIVNYVRVLQGVSETAEVAR
;
A
#
# COMPACT_ATOMS: atom_id res chain seq x y z
N MET A 1 -24.41 -16.08 32.70
CA MET A 1 -25.76 -15.53 32.44
C MET A 1 -26.16 -15.95 31.04
N ALA A 2 -27.20 -16.78 30.89
CA ALA A 2 -27.68 -17.19 29.57
C ALA A 2 -28.65 -16.12 29.03
N ALA A 3 -28.33 -15.53 27.88
CA ALA A 3 -29.23 -14.60 27.21
C ALA A 3 -30.33 -15.39 26.49
N VAL A 4 -31.58 -15.24 26.92
CA VAL A 4 -32.74 -15.81 26.21
C VAL A 4 -33.09 -14.83 25.08
N PRO A 5 -32.96 -15.22 23.79
CA PRO A 5 -33.22 -14.30 22.70
C PRO A 5 -34.73 -14.14 22.52
N TRP A 6 -35.27 -13.03 23.03
CA TRP A 6 -36.65 -12.63 22.78
C TRP A 6 -36.77 -12.22 21.29
N PHE A 7 -37.45 -13.05 20.49
CA PHE A 7 -37.67 -12.93 19.03
C PHE A 7 -36.39 -12.82 18.16
N SER A 8 -35.67 -13.93 17.97
CA SER A 8 -34.48 -14.01 17.09
C SER A 8 -34.76 -14.10 15.58
N VAL A 9 -35.99 -13.91 15.13
CA VAL A 9 -36.45 -14.26 13.78
C VAL A 9 -35.82 -13.43 12.65
N MET A 10 -35.12 -12.32 12.96
CA MET A 10 -34.43 -11.48 11.97
C MET A 10 -33.01 -11.07 12.39
N LYS A 11 -32.40 -11.74 13.39
CA LYS A 11 -31.01 -11.45 13.80
C LYS A 11 -29.99 -11.98 12.80
N ARG A 12 -30.38 -12.98 12.00
CA ARG A 12 -29.56 -13.55 10.92
C ARG A 12 -30.29 -13.31 9.61
N SER A 13 -29.58 -12.73 8.65
CA SER A 13 -30.07 -12.61 7.29
C SER A 13 -30.02 -13.98 6.61
N ILE A 14 -30.97 -14.22 5.69
CA ILE A 14 -30.92 -15.36 4.76
C ILE A 14 -29.89 -15.09 3.66
N ALA A 15 -29.66 -13.81 3.36
CA ALA A 15 -28.61 -13.36 2.44
C ALA A 15 -27.23 -13.70 2.99
N ILE A 16 -26.31 -14.07 2.11
CA ILE A 16 -24.92 -14.30 2.47
C ILE A 16 -24.23 -12.94 2.57
N GLU A 17 -23.91 -12.53 3.79
CA GLU A 17 -23.19 -11.29 4.05
C GLU A 17 -21.70 -11.41 3.71
N PRO A 18 -21.02 -10.29 3.40
CA PRO A 18 -19.56 -10.28 3.27
C PRO A 18 -18.90 -10.88 4.51
N TYR A 19 -17.93 -11.78 4.32
CA TYR A 19 -17.22 -12.50 5.39
C TYR A 19 -18.06 -13.48 6.23
N SER A 20 -19.34 -13.69 5.93
CA SER A 20 -20.15 -14.72 6.61
C SER A 20 -19.78 -16.15 6.19
N ILE A 21 -19.17 -16.30 5.02
CA ILE A 21 -18.60 -17.53 4.48
C ILE A 21 -17.25 -17.25 3.83
N ALA A 22 -16.51 -18.31 3.46
CA ALA A 22 -15.29 -18.19 2.67
C ALA A 22 -15.56 -17.47 1.32
N HIS A 23 -14.82 -16.40 1.06
CA HIS A 23 -14.94 -15.64 -0.18
C HIS A 23 -14.45 -16.48 -1.36
N ARG A 24 -15.29 -16.63 -2.39
CA ARG A 24 -14.89 -17.17 -3.69
C ARG A 24 -14.40 -15.99 -4.52
N GLY A 25 -13.08 -15.87 -4.66
CA GLY A 25 -12.48 -14.83 -5.48
C GLY A 25 -12.92 -14.92 -6.95
N PRO A 26 -12.74 -13.84 -7.72
CA PRO A 26 -13.03 -13.85 -9.16
C PRO A 26 -12.10 -14.82 -9.90
N VAL A 27 -12.55 -15.30 -11.06
CA VAL A 27 -11.71 -16.13 -11.95
C VAL A 27 -10.52 -15.28 -12.45
N PRO A 28 -9.28 -15.82 -12.48
CA PRO A 28 -8.12 -15.09 -12.99
C PRO A 28 -8.34 -14.55 -14.42
N GLY A 29 -7.91 -13.32 -14.68
CA GLY A 29 -8.05 -12.66 -15.98
C GLY A 29 -9.39 -11.95 -16.23
N THR A 30 -10.32 -11.99 -15.27
CA THR A 30 -11.56 -11.21 -15.35
C THR A 30 -11.29 -9.72 -15.11
N VAL A 31 -12.01 -8.87 -15.84
CA VAL A 31 -11.91 -7.40 -15.75
C VAL A 31 -13.27 -6.82 -15.36
N PRO A 32 -13.34 -5.95 -14.33
CA PRO A 32 -14.60 -5.37 -13.89
C PRO A 32 -15.10 -4.28 -14.85
N ILE A 33 -16.44 -4.18 -14.99
CA ILE A 33 -17.12 -3.29 -15.95
C ILE A 33 -16.97 -1.80 -15.63
N THR A 34 -16.79 -1.44 -14.36
CA THR A 34 -16.50 -0.07 -13.92
C THR A 34 -15.09 0.36 -14.30
N GLY A 35 -14.32 -0.57 -14.90
CA GLY A 35 -12.88 -0.55 -14.85
C GLY A 35 -12.40 -0.85 -13.43
N THR A 36 -11.29 -1.55 -13.32
CA THR A 36 -10.39 -1.34 -12.19
C THR A 36 -9.00 -1.51 -12.74
N SER A 37 -8.41 -0.33 -12.93
CA SER A 37 -7.00 0.01 -12.86
C SER A 37 -6.08 -1.19 -12.71
N THR A 38 -5.70 -1.69 -13.87
CA THR A 38 -4.47 -2.41 -14.18
C THR A 38 -3.94 -3.29 -13.06
N VAL A 39 -4.06 -4.60 -13.29
CA VAL A 39 -3.02 -5.57 -12.92
C VAL A 39 -1.68 -4.85 -13.00
N LEU A 40 -1.09 -4.55 -11.85
CA LEU A 40 0.26 -4.01 -11.85
C LEU A 40 1.12 -5.07 -12.51
N PRO A 41 2.00 -4.70 -13.46
CA PRO A 41 2.99 -5.67 -13.90
C PRO A 41 3.69 -6.19 -12.65
N ALA A 42 3.68 -7.52 -12.47
CA ALA A 42 4.44 -8.17 -11.41
C ALA A 42 5.88 -7.65 -11.46
N ILE A 43 6.56 -7.45 -10.32
CA ILE A 43 7.98 -7.07 -10.34
C ILE A 43 8.86 -8.33 -10.32
N PRO A 44 9.66 -8.58 -11.38
CA PRO A 44 9.47 -8.09 -12.74
C PRO A 44 9.24 -9.23 -13.74
N PRO A 45 8.47 -8.93 -14.80
CA PRO A 45 8.96 -9.26 -16.13
C PRO A 45 9.61 -8.08 -16.86
N ASN A 46 9.44 -6.82 -16.44
CA ASN A 46 9.94 -5.66 -17.20
C ASN A 46 10.24 -4.38 -16.37
N GLU A 47 11.36 -4.33 -15.64
CA GLU A 47 11.81 -3.13 -14.91
C GLU A 47 11.87 -1.86 -15.78
N ALA A 48 12.15 -2.02 -17.08
CA ALA A 48 12.10 -0.93 -18.05
C ALA A 48 10.71 -0.24 -18.15
N ALA A 49 9.62 -1.00 -18.05
CA ALA A 49 8.27 -0.44 -18.09
C ALA A 49 7.93 0.29 -16.79
N LEU A 50 8.36 -0.22 -15.64
CA LEU A 50 8.19 0.46 -14.35
C LEU A 50 8.93 1.80 -14.31
N ASN A 51 10.11 1.87 -14.92
CA ASN A 51 10.87 3.13 -15.02
C ASN A 51 10.19 4.18 -15.91
N GLN A 52 9.28 3.77 -16.79
CA GLN A 52 8.48 4.68 -17.62
C GLN A 52 7.17 5.10 -16.94
N LEU A 53 6.76 4.42 -15.87
CA LEU A 53 5.54 4.74 -15.16
C LEU A 53 5.75 6.00 -14.32
N GLN A 54 5.10 7.08 -14.74
CA GLN A 54 5.11 8.37 -14.05
C GLN A 54 4.00 8.43 -13.02
N ASN A 55 4.25 9.14 -11.93
CA ASN A 55 3.24 9.38 -10.91
C ASN A 55 2.21 10.40 -11.43
N PRO A 56 0.92 10.01 -11.59
CA PRO A 56 -0.13 10.95 -11.98
C PRO A 56 -0.54 11.89 -10.83
N GLU A 57 -0.25 11.54 -9.58
CA GLU A 57 -0.60 12.32 -8.40
C GLU A 57 0.41 13.43 -8.14
N ALA A 58 -0.04 14.67 -8.25
CA ALA A 58 0.77 15.85 -8.00
C ALA A 58 1.28 15.89 -6.55
N HIS A 59 2.53 16.31 -6.39
CA HIS A 59 3.21 16.46 -5.10
C HIS A 59 2.71 17.69 -4.32
N THR A 60 1.44 17.65 -3.88
CA THR A 60 0.75 18.69 -3.12
C THR A 60 0.75 18.39 -1.62
N ALA A 61 0.49 19.41 -0.78
CA ALA A 61 0.36 19.22 0.66
C ALA A 61 -0.72 18.16 1.02
N ALA A 62 -1.85 18.15 0.31
CA ALA A 62 -2.89 17.14 0.50
C ALA A 62 -2.42 15.72 0.13
N SER A 63 -1.68 15.57 -0.96
CA SER A 63 -1.06 14.28 -1.32
C SER A 63 -0.06 13.82 -0.26
N LEU A 64 0.72 14.73 0.31
CA LEU A 64 1.70 14.39 1.34
C LEU A 64 1.06 14.01 2.66
N GLU A 65 0.02 14.73 3.08
CA GLU A 65 -0.75 14.39 4.28
C GLU A 65 -1.40 13.01 4.13
N ARG A 66 -2.05 12.76 2.98
CA ARG A 66 -2.64 11.46 2.67
C ARG A 66 -1.59 10.35 2.61
N GLY A 67 -0.44 10.63 1.99
CA GLY A 67 0.68 9.71 1.89
C GLY A 67 1.27 9.37 3.26
N ARG A 68 1.42 10.38 4.14
CA ARG A 68 1.88 10.19 5.53
C ARG A 68 0.94 9.28 6.30
N ASP A 69 -0.36 9.59 6.30
CA ASP A 69 -1.37 8.80 7.01
C ASP A 69 -1.32 7.31 6.59
N ARG A 70 -1.28 7.06 5.28
CA ARG A 70 -1.20 5.69 4.76
C ARG A 70 0.14 5.03 5.06
N PHE A 71 1.24 5.76 5.00
CA PHE A 71 2.56 5.23 5.35
C PHE A 71 2.65 4.85 6.84
N GLU A 72 2.11 5.68 7.73
CA GLU A 72 2.08 5.42 9.18
C GLU A 72 1.28 4.15 9.51
N ILE A 73 0.16 3.94 8.82
CA ILE A 73 -0.70 2.76 9.04
C ILE A 73 -0.08 1.48 8.50
N TYR A 74 0.45 1.49 7.27
CA TYR A 74 0.81 0.26 6.54
C TYR A 74 2.31 -0.01 6.46
N CYS A 75 3.16 1.03 6.47
CA CYS A 75 4.58 0.91 6.15
C CYS A 75 5.48 1.11 7.36
N ALA A 76 5.15 2.06 8.24
CA ALA A 76 5.98 2.46 9.38
C ALA A 76 6.16 1.33 10.42
N VAL A 77 5.23 0.37 10.48
CA VAL A 77 5.35 -0.81 11.34
C VAL A 77 6.63 -1.61 11.07
N CYS A 78 7.06 -1.71 9.81
CA CYS A 78 8.31 -2.36 9.41
C CYS A 78 9.43 -1.34 9.16
N HIS A 79 9.14 -0.29 8.39
CA HIS A 79 10.15 0.65 7.91
C HIS A 79 10.47 1.79 8.88
N GLY A 80 9.71 1.95 9.97
CA GLY A 80 9.82 3.10 10.87
C GLY A 80 9.17 4.36 10.30
N SER A 81 8.82 5.32 11.15
CA SER A 81 8.22 6.60 10.74
C SER A 81 9.12 7.42 9.82
N GLU A 82 10.43 7.32 10.02
CA GLU A 82 11.48 7.98 9.23
C GLU A 82 11.94 7.14 8.02
N GLY A 83 11.37 5.94 7.83
CA GLY A 83 11.75 5.05 6.73
C GLY A 83 13.13 4.37 6.88
N LEU A 84 13.72 4.37 8.08
CA LEU A 84 15.08 3.86 8.32
C LEU A 84 15.18 2.32 8.40
N GLY A 85 14.08 1.59 8.26
CA GLY A 85 14.06 0.12 8.41
C GLY A 85 14.06 -0.35 9.88
N ASN A 86 13.76 0.54 10.82
CA ASN A 86 13.83 0.33 12.26
C ASN A 86 12.44 0.32 12.92
N GLY A 87 11.40 -0.09 12.18
CA GLY A 87 10.05 -0.19 12.72
C GLY A 87 9.94 -1.22 13.85
N PRO A 88 8.86 -1.17 14.66
CA PRO A 88 8.68 -2.04 15.81
C PRO A 88 8.77 -3.55 15.50
N VAL A 89 8.45 -3.99 14.27
CA VAL A 89 8.59 -5.41 13.89
C VAL A 89 9.95 -5.76 13.27
N ALA A 90 10.81 -4.78 12.98
CA ALA A 90 12.11 -5.02 12.35
C ALA A 90 13.00 -6.02 13.14
N PRO A 91 13.06 -5.99 14.49
CA PRO A 91 13.83 -6.96 15.26
C PRO A 91 13.37 -8.41 15.06
N ALA A 92 12.06 -8.64 14.91
CA ALA A 92 11.50 -9.97 14.65
C ALA A 92 11.84 -10.48 13.23
N LEU A 93 12.19 -9.57 12.32
CA LEU A 93 12.65 -9.86 10.96
C LEU A 93 14.18 -9.81 10.84
N ALA A 94 14.89 -10.04 11.96
CA ALA A 94 16.36 -9.98 12.04
C ALA A 94 16.97 -8.67 11.51
N ASN A 95 16.23 -7.55 11.63
CA ASN A 95 16.58 -6.23 11.10
C ASN A 95 16.91 -6.24 9.60
N ALA A 96 16.30 -7.15 8.84
CA ALA A 96 16.48 -7.26 7.39
C ALA A 96 15.55 -6.30 6.61
N VAL A 97 14.73 -5.50 7.30
CA VAL A 97 13.89 -4.49 6.66
C VAL A 97 14.78 -3.39 6.07
N ARG A 98 14.51 -3.05 4.82
CA ARG A 98 15.34 -2.10 4.07
C ARG A 98 15.14 -0.67 4.56
N ASN A 99 16.24 0.06 4.71
CA ASN A 99 16.22 1.51 4.88
C ASN A 99 15.84 2.18 3.54
N LEU A 100 14.74 2.91 3.52
CA LEU A 100 14.19 3.58 2.35
C LEU A 100 14.99 4.83 1.95
N THR A 101 15.78 5.41 2.86
CA THR A 101 16.59 6.63 2.63
C THR A 101 17.99 6.33 2.09
N GLU A 102 18.39 5.05 2.02
CA GLU A 102 19.69 4.66 1.48
C GLU A 102 19.84 5.05 -0.01
N PRO A 103 21.05 5.39 -0.50
CA PRO A 103 21.25 5.83 -1.89
C PRO A 103 20.68 4.86 -2.94
N ARG A 104 20.76 3.56 -2.69
CA ARG A 104 20.24 2.52 -3.60
C ARG A 104 18.72 2.58 -3.72
N MET A 105 18.00 2.87 -2.65
CA MET A 105 16.54 3.00 -2.67
C MET A 105 16.11 4.35 -3.27
N ARG A 106 16.87 5.42 -3.02
CA ARG A 106 16.66 6.72 -3.67
C ARG A 106 16.77 6.65 -5.19
N ALA A 107 17.70 5.85 -5.70
CA ALA A 107 17.91 5.66 -7.15
C ALA A 107 16.80 4.83 -7.86
N ARG A 108 15.86 4.23 -7.12
CA ARG A 108 14.73 3.53 -7.74
C ARG A 108 13.74 4.52 -8.34
N SER A 109 13.06 4.14 -9.41
CA SER A 109 11.99 4.96 -10.01
C SER A 109 10.72 4.95 -9.18
N ASP A 110 9.87 5.97 -9.36
CA ASP A 110 8.57 6.06 -8.67
C ASP A 110 7.68 4.86 -9.00
N GLY A 111 7.62 4.46 -10.27
CA GLY A 111 6.90 3.28 -10.71
C GLY A 111 7.41 1.98 -10.10
N TRP A 112 8.71 1.87 -9.82
CA TRP A 112 9.26 0.71 -9.10
C TRP A 112 8.75 0.67 -7.66
N ILE A 113 8.78 1.80 -6.93
CA ILE A 113 8.26 1.87 -5.55
C ILE A 113 6.77 1.55 -5.52
N TYR A 114 5.99 2.14 -6.43
CA TYR A 114 4.56 1.90 -6.58
C TYR A 114 4.22 0.41 -6.78
N ALA A 115 4.98 -0.28 -7.65
CA ALA A 115 4.75 -1.69 -7.91
C ALA A 115 5.26 -2.61 -6.78
N VAL A 116 6.30 -2.22 -6.03
CA VAL A 116 6.74 -2.92 -4.81
C VAL A 116 5.65 -2.85 -3.73
N ILE A 117 5.00 -1.70 -3.54
CA ILE A 117 3.88 -1.56 -2.60
C ILE A 117 2.74 -2.50 -3.00
N GLY A 118 2.41 -2.56 -4.29
CA GLY A 118 1.31 -3.38 -4.78
C GLY A 118 1.57 -4.89 -4.69
N ASN A 119 2.74 -5.33 -5.13
CA ASN A 119 3.04 -6.75 -5.39
C ASN A 119 3.91 -7.40 -4.30
N GLY A 120 4.44 -6.61 -3.36
CA GLY A 120 5.46 -7.07 -2.44
C GLY A 120 6.84 -7.16 -3.08
N PHE A 121 7.85 -7.50 -2.27
CA PHE A 121 9.23 -7.63 -2.73
C PHE A 121 10.05 -8.58 -1.86
N GLY A 122 10.74 -9.50 -2.51
CA GLY A 122 11.55 -10.52 -1.84
C GLY A 122 10.71 -11.41 -0.92
N ALA A 123 11.35 -11.98 0.11
CA ALA A 123 10.69 -12.90 1.04
C ALA A 123 9.98 -12.20 2.21
N LEU A 124 10.26 -10.90 2.44
CA LEU A 124 9.84 -10.21 3.67
C LEU A 124 8.75 -9.16 3.46
N MET A 125 8.68 -8.52 2.29
CA MET A 125 7.69 -7.49 2.03
C MET A 125 6.45 -8.11 1.39
N PRO A 126 5.29 -8.15 2.08
CA PRO A 126 4.06 -8.72 1.53
C PRO A 126 3.42 -7.78 0.50
N GLU A 127 2.44 -8.30 -0.24
CA GLU A 127 1.61 -7.51 -1.13
C GLU A 127 0.62 -6.63 -0.34
N TYR A 128 0.57 -5.33 -0.65
CA TYR A 128 -0.47 -4.42 -0.12
C TYR A 128 -1.52 -4.06 -1.17
N GLY A 129 -1.48 -4.68 -2.34
CA GLY A 129 -2.34 -4.35 -3.46
C GLY A 129 -3.85 -4.49 -3.17
N SER A 130 -4.23 -5.42 -2.31
CA SER A 130 -5.63 -5.60 -1.90
C SER A 130 -6.07 -4.68 -0.76
N LYS A 131 -5.13 -3.97 -0.13
CA LYS A 131 -5.36 -3.15 1.08
C LYS A 131 -5.30 -1.66 0.79
N LEU A 132 -4.58 -1.26 -0.26
CA LEU A 132 -4.39 0.13 -0.65
C LEU A 132 -5.11 0.42 -1.97
N ALA A 133 -5.89 1.50 -1.98
CA ALA A 133 -6.35 2.14 -3.20
C ALA A 133 -5.14 2.56 -4.07
N LEU A 134 -5.33 2.65 -5.38
CA LEU A 134 -4.21 2.85 -6.31
C LEU A 134 -3.65 4.27 -6.21
N GLU A 135 -4.53 5.26 -6.03
CA GLU A 135 -4.20 6.65 -5.70
C GLU A 135 -3.37 6.74 -4.40
N ASP A 136 -3.79 6.02 -3.35
CA ASP A 136 -3.09 6.00 -2.06
C ASP A 136 -1.64 5.50 -2.18
N ARG A 137 -1.36 4.57 -3.11
CA ARG A 137 0.02 4.11 -3.34
C ARG A 137 0.88 5.21 -3.91
N TRP A 138 0.35 6.03 -4.82
CA TRP A 138 1.06 7.17 -5.37
C TRP A 138 1.29 8.27 -4.34
N HIS A 139 0.31 8.51 -3.46
CA HIS A 139 0.50 9.41 -2.32
C HIS A 139 1.60 8.91 -1.37
N ILE A 140 1.66 7.60 -1.10
CA ILE A 140 2.76 6.99 -0.33
C ILE A 140 4.10 7.20 -1.05
N VAL A 141 4.17 7.01 -2.37
CA VAL A 141 5.40 7.25 -3.15
C VAL A 141 5.88 8.69 -2.97
N ASN A 142 4.98 9.68 -3.09
CA ASN A 142 5.30 11.08 -2.84
C ASN A 142 5.85 11.30 -1.42
N TYR A 143 5.23 10.70 -0.40
CA TYR A 143 5.70 10.80 0.97
C TYR A 143 7.08 10.14 1.18
N VAL A 144 7.34 8.99 0.56
CA VAL A 144 8.66 8.33 0.59
C VAL A 144 9.73 9.24 -0.05
N ARG A 145 9.41 9.99 -1.10
CA ARG A 145 10.35 10.95 -1.70
C ARG A 145 10.70 12.11 -0.77
N VAL A 146 9.76 12.55 0.06
CA VAL A 146 10.03 13.54 1.12
C VAL A 146 10.95 12.94 2.18
N LEU A 147 10.70 11.71 2.65
CA LEU A 147 11.58 11.03 3.60
C LEU A 147 13.00 10.84 3.07
N GLN A 148 13.14 10.65 1.76
CA GLN A 148 14.43 10.53 1.09
C GLN A 148 15.16 11.87 0.89
N GLY A 149 14.51 13.00 1.19
CA GLY A 149 15.02 14.35 0.94
C GLY A 149 15.17 14.68 -0.55
N VAL A 150 14.43 13.96 -1.42
CA VAL A 150 14.47 14.15 -2.88
C VAL A 150 13.44 15.19 -3.34
N SER A 151 12.36 15.35 -2.57
CA SER A 151 11.35 16.37 -2.80
C SER A 151 11.26 17.30 -1.59
N GLU A 152 11.27 18.62 -1.82
CA GLU A 152 10.98 19.59 -0.77
C GLU A 152 9.51 19.46 -0.35
N THR A 153 9.23 19.65 0.94
CA THR A 153 7.87 19.78 1.44
C THR A 153 7.23 20.94 0.70
N ALA A 154 6.28 20.66 -0.20
CA ALA A 154 5.58 21.69 -0.95
C ALA A 154 5.05 22.72 0.05
N GLU A 155 5.63 23.92 0.01
CA GLU A 155 5.21 25.04 0.85
C GLU A 155 3.71 25.21 0.66
N VAL A 156 2.97 25.12 1.78
CA VAL A 156 1.53 25.34 1.81
C VAL A 156 1.32 26.76 1.31
N ALA A 157 0.92 26.90 0.03
CA ALA A 157 0.49 28.16 -0.52
C ALA A 157 -0.65 28.68 0.39
N ARG A 158 -0.33 29.76 1.11
CA ARG A 158 -1.28 30.55 1.89
C ARG A 158 -2.25 31.27 0.97
#